data_AF-A0AAD8E458-F1
#
_entry.id   AF-A0AAD8E458-F1
#
_cell.length_a   1.000
_cell.length_b   1.000
_cell.length_c   1.000
_cell.angle_alpha   90.00
_cell.angle_beta   90.00
_cell.angle_gamma   90.00
#
_symmetry.space_group_name_H-M   'P 1'
#
loop_
_entity.id
_entity.type
_entity.pdbx_description
1 polymer ?
#
loop_
_entity_poly.entity_id
_entity_poly.type
_entity_poly.pdbx_seq_one_letter_code
_entity_poly.pdbx_strand_id
1 'polypeptide(L)'
;MNRYTLEQRVFIIRVYWKTDSIQACQEQFVERFGDNRHPPSKSTIWALAKKLETHGTLLDRHAGGREQMTQETITNVDRLLASPSKSLRRLSQETGVSKSSCQRVAKKAKLHAYRYTVVHELKETDKVKRAWFHLSGYINDQNSRVWARENPHMIHEEPLHSAKIGVWCAISPIFFNTTVATNEYLEIFNML
;
A
#
# COMPACT_ATOMS: atom_id res chain seq x y z
N MET A 1 10.57 7.86 -28.26
CA MET A 1 10.85 7.07 -29.48
C MET A 1 9.56 6.98 -30.26
N ASN A 2 9.51 7.54 -31.47
CA ASN A 2 8.28 7.50 -32.28
C ASN A 2 7.94 6.06 -32.60
N ARG A 3 6.71 5.68 -32.28
CA ARG A 3 6.27 4.28 -32.33
C ARG A 3 5.67 4.02 -33.71
N TYR A 4 6.50 3.54 -34.64
CA TYR A 4 6.04 3.12 -35.96
C TYR A 4 5.03 1.98 -35.85
N THR A 5 3.97 2.04 -36.66
CA THR A 5 2.99 0.95 -36.80
C THR A 5 3.63 -0.28 -37.43
N LEU A 6 2.98 -1.44 -37.37
CA LEU A 6 3.51 -2.66 -37.97
C LEU A 6 3.72 -2.50 -39.49
N GLU A 7 2.77 -1.88 -40.17
CA GLU A 7 2.84 -1.61 -41.62
C GLU A 7 4.04 -0.71 -41.97
N GLN A 8 4.25 0.35 -41.18
CA GLN A 8 5.39 1.25 -41.34
C GLN A 8 6.72 0.51 -41.15
N ARG A 9 6.82 -0.36 -40.12
CA ARG A 9 8.04 -1.16 -39.88
C ARG A 9 8.33 -2.11 -41.03
N VAL A 10 7.30 -2.80 -41.54
CA VAL A 10 7.44 -3.71 -42.69
C VAL A 10 7.90 -2.95 -43.93
N PHE A 11 7.32 -1.77 -44.19
CA PHE A 11 7.71 -0.94 -45.32
C PHE A 11 9.18 -0.49 -45.22
N ILE A 12 9.59 0.01 -44.06
CA ILE A 12 10.97 0.46 -43.82
C ILE A 12 11.98 -0.65 -44.14
N ILE A 13 11.74 -1.86 -43.64
CA ILE A 13 12.63 -3.00 -43.88
C ILE A 13 12.64 -3.44 -45.34
N ARG A 14 11.46 -3.47 -45.98
CA ARG A 14 11.35 -3.83 -47.40
C ARG A 14 12.14 -2.89 -48.30
N VAL A 15 12.10 -1.59 -48.02
CA VAL A 15 12.88 -0.59 -48.77
C VAL A 15 14.36 -0.75 -48.45
N TYR A 16 14.71 -0.89 -47.17
CA TYR A 16 16.10 -1.00 -46.73
C TYR A 16 16.83 -2.18 -47.38
N TRP A 17 16.22 -3.37 -47.42
CA TRP A 17 16.85 -4.52 -48.07
C TRP A 17 16.89 -4.45 -49.60
N LYS A 18 16.08 -3.58 -50.22
CA LYS A 18 16.12 -3.37 -51.67
C LYS A 18 17.20 -2.37 -52.08
N THR A 19 17.41 -1.32 -51.28
CA THR A 19 18.25 -0.17 -51.66
C THR A 19 19.56 -0.08 -50.87
N ASP A 20 19.65 -0.76 -49.72
CA ASP A 20 20.72 -0.67 -48.70
C ASP A 20 21.09 0.78 -48.33
N SER A 21 20.14 1.71 -48.51
CA SER A 21 20.35 3.13 -48.31
C SER A 21 19.35 3.71 -47.32
N ILE A 22 19.87 4.32 -46.26
CA ILE A 22 19.08 4.98 -45.21
C ILE A 22 18.31 6.17 -45.78
N GLN A 23 18.96 6.98 -46.61
CA GLN A 23 18.35 8.17 -47.21
C GLN A 23 17.17 7.77 -48.12
N ALA A 24 17.38 6.76 -48.97
CA ALA A 24 16.30 6.23 -49.82
C ALA A 24 15.12 5.69 -49.00
N CYS A 25 15.38 5.09 -47.83
CA CYS A 25 14.32 4.66 -46.92
C CYS A 25 13.53 5.84 -46.35
N GLN A 26 14.21 6.92 -45.97
CA GLN A 26 13.58 8.12 -45.41
C GLN A 26 12.73 8.84 -46.46
N GLU A 27 13.27 9.03 -47.67
CA GLU A 27 12.58 9.65 -48.80
C GLU A 27 11.33 8.87 -49.20
N GLN A 28 11.44 7.55 -49.40
CA GLN A 28 10.30 6.72 -49.77
C GLN A 28 9.27 6.57 -48.62
N PHE A 29 9.73 6.64 -47.37
CA PHE A 29 8.82 6.64 -46.21
C PHE A 29 8.00 7.93 -46.17
N VAL A 30 8.66 9.07 -46.38
CA VAL A 30 8.03 10.38 -46.47
C VAL A 30 7.04 10.42 -47.65
N GLU A 31 7.44 9.94 -48.82
CA GLU A 31 6.58 9.90 -50.01
C GLU A 31 5.32 9.07 -49.78
N ARG A 32 5.46 7.90 -49.15
CA ARG A 32 4.34 6.97 -48.94
C ARG A 32 3.41 7.38 -47.79
N PHE A 33 3.95 7.87 -46.69
CA PHE A 33 3.18 8.11 -45.45
C PHE A 33 2.99 9.59 -45.10
N GLY A 34 3.62 10.52 -45.83
CA GLY A 34 3.49 11.97 -45.65
C GLY A 34 4.04 12.52 -44.34
N ASP A 35 4.72 11.70 -43.53
CA ASP A 35 5.24 12.11 -42.22
C ASP A 35 6.64 12.72 -42.33
N ASN A 36 6.70 13.98 -42.77
CA ASN A 36 7.95 14.74 -42.91
C ASN A 36 8.57 15.13 -41.56
N ARG A 37 7.80 15.08 -40.48
CA ARG A 37 8.29 15.50 -39.16
C ARG A 37 9.16 14.43 -38.52
N HIS A 38 8.92 13.16 -38.84
CA HIS A 38 9.56 12.05 -38.15
C HIS A 38 9.94 10.88 -39.07
N PRO A 39 10.80 11.11 -40.08
CA PRO A 39 11.35 10.03 -40.87
C PRO A 39 12.14 9.04 -39.99
N PRO A 40 12.17 7.75 -40.36
CA PRO A 40 12.88 6.73 -39.59
C PRO A 40 14.37 7.06 -39.48
N SER A 41 14.85 7.19 -38.24
CA SER A 41 16.27 7.41 -37.99
C SER A 41 17.10 6.20 -38.40
N LYS A 42 18.38 6.41 -38.73
CA LYS A 42 19.35 5.32 -38.98
C LYS A 42 19.32 4.25 -37.88
N SER A 43 19.27 4.67 -36.62
CA SER A 43 19.20 3.77 -35.46
C SER A 43 17.92 2.94 -35.44
N THR A 44 16.79 3.51 -35.84
CA THR A 44 15.51 2.79 -35.88
C THR A 44 15.50 1.77 -37.01
N ILE A 45 15.98 2.12 -38.20
CA ILE A 45 16.09 1.20 -39.34
C ILE A 45 16.97 0.01 -38.95
N TRP A 46 18.16 0.28 -38.39
CA TRP A 46 19.08 -0.77 -37.97
C TRP A 46 18.49 -1.65 -36.84
N ALA A 47 17.83 -1.04 -35.85
CA ALA A 47 17.20 -1.79 -34.77
C ALA A 47 16.06 -2.69 -35.28
N LEU A 48 15.26 -2.24 -36.25
CA LEU A 48 14.20 -3.05 -36.86
C LEU A 48 14.78 -4.20 -37.68
N ALA A 49 15.83 -3.96 -38.47
CA ALA A 49 16.48 -4.99 -39.28
C ALA A 49 17.08 -6.08 -38.38
N LYS A 50 17.86 -5.65 -37.38
CA LYS A 50 18.46 -6.55 -36.39
C LYS A 50 17.40 -7.33 -35.59
N LYS A 51 16.29 -6.69 -35.21
CA LYS A 51 15.19 -7.35 -34.50
C LYS A 51 14.55 -8.44 -35.36
N LEU A 52 14.41 -8.20 -36.65
CA LEU A 52 13.86 -9.20 -37.58
C LEU A 52 14.84 -10.36 -37.81
N GLU A 53 16.14 -10.09 -37.99
CA GLU A 53 17.17 -11.13 -38.14
C GLU A 53 17.31 -12.01 -36.89
N THR A 54 17.27 -11.41 -35.70
CA THR A 54 17.50 -12.13 -34.43
C THR A 54 16.26 -12.87 -33.91
N HIS A 55 15.06 -12.34 -34.14
CA HIS A 55 13.84 -12.86 -33.52
C HIS A 55 12.73 -13.22 -34.52
N GLY A 56 12.91 -12.94 -35.82
CA GLY A 56 11.92 -13.24 -36.85
C GLY A 56 10.62 -12.45 -36.74
N THR A 57 10.56 -11.40 -35.91
CA THR A 57 9.33 -10.65 -35.66
C THR A 57 9.55 -9.14 -35.56
N LEU A 58 8.63 -8.37 -36.15
CA LEU A 58 8.56 -6.92 -36.01
C LEU A 58 7.57 -6.47 -34.93
N LEU A 59 6.80 -7.40 -34.33
CA LEU A 59 5.82 -7.11 -33.30
C LEU A 59 6.48 -6.61 -32.01
N ASP A 60 5.80 -5.73 -31.29
CA ASP A 60 6.26 -5.29 -29.97
C ASP A 60 6.33 -6.49 -29.03
N ARG A 61 7.48 -6.64 -28.37
CA ARG A 61 7.60 -7.61 -27.28
C ARG A 61 7.33 -6.88 -25.99
N HIS A 62 6.32 -7.33 -25.27
CA HIS A 62 6.13 -6.90 -23.90
C HIS A 62 7.26 -7.51 -23.07
N ALA A 63 8.16 -6.67 -22.56
CA ALA A 63 9.02 -7.06 -21.46
C ALA A 63 8.07 -7.42 -20.31
N GLY A 64 8.04 -8.70 -19.93
CA GLY A 64 7.02 -9.28 -19.07
C GLY A 64 6.63 -8.38 -17.89
N GLY A 65 5.34 -8.40 -17.56
CA GLY A 65 4.82 -7.63 -16.43
C GLY A 65 5.44 -8.07 -15.10
N ARG A 66 5.34 -7.21 -14.09
CA ARG A 66 5.77 -7.53 -12.72
C ARG A 66 5.13 -8.84 -12.26
N GLU A 67 5.93 -9.74 -11.69
CA GLU A 67 5.47 -11.03 -11.18
C GLU A 67 4.26 -10.85 -10.26
N GLN A 68 3.24 -11.68 -10.48
CA GLN A 68 2.03 -11.70 -9.66
C GLN A 68 2.35 -12.30 -8.28
N MET A 69 1.79 -11.71 -7.25
CA MET A 69 1.95 -12.15 -5.85
C MET A 69 1.48 -13.60 -5.67
N THR A 70 2.35 -14.46 -5.11
CA THR A 70 2.26 -15.94 -5.03
C THR A 70 1.31 -16.44 -3.92
N GLN A 71 1.28 -17.78 -3.71
CA GLN A 71 0.41 -18.55 -2.81
C GLN A 71 0.26 -18.00 -1.37
N GLU A 72 1.25 -17.23 -0.90
CA GLU A 72 1.19 -16.47 0.37
C GLU A 72 -0.03 -15.54 0.47
N THR A 73 -0.56 -15.10 -0.68
CA THR A 73 -1.79 -14.30 -0.79
C THR A 73 -2.98 -15.01 -0.14
N ILE A 74 -3.12 -16.32 -0.36
CA ILE A 74 -4.29 -17.10 0.11
C ILE A 74 -4.21 -17.25 1.63
N THR A 75 -3.04 -17.67 2.15
CA THR A 75 -2.81 -17.80 3.59
C THR A 75 -2.98 -16.49 4.36
N ASN A 76 -2.66 -15.35 3.74
CA ASN A 76 -2.82 -14.03 4.37
C ASN A 76 -4.28 -13.54 4.37
N VAL A 77 -5.07 -13.89 3.35
CA VAL A 77 -6.54 -13.65 3.35
C VAL A 77 -7.20 -14.47 4.44
N ASP A 78 -6.86 -15.75 4.56
CA ASP A 78 -7.46 -16.64 5.56
C ASP A 78 -7.15 -16.17 6.99
N ARG A 79 -5.93 -15.68 7.25
CA ARG A 79 -5.59 -15.05 8.54
C ARG A 79 -6.36 -13.77 8.82
N LEU A 80 -6.62 -12.94 7.81
CA LEU A 80 -7.47 -11.75 7.96
C LEU A 80 -8.91 -12.13 8.26
N LEU A 81 -9.45 -13.15 7.59
CA LEU A 81 -10.80 -13.65 7.83
C LEU A 81 -10.95 -14.34 9.19
N ALA A 82 -9.90 -15.00 9.68
CA ALA A 82 -9.90 -15.62 11.01
C ALA A 82 -9.96 -14.60 12.16
N SER A 83 -9.53 -13.36 11.93
CA SER A 83 -9.64 -12.28 12.92
C SER A 83 -9.96 -10.95 12.23
N PRO A 84 -11.25 -10.74 11.85
CA PRO A 84 -11.66 -9.64 10.99
C PRO A 84 -11.41 -8.23 11.53
N SER A 85 -11.25 -8.08 12.84
CA SER A 85 -10.97 -6.80 13.52
C SER A 85 -9.48 -6.43 13.54
N LYS A 86 -8.57 -7.33 13.10
CA LYS A 86 -7.14 -7.03 13.06
C LYS A 86 -6.82 -5.97 12.01
N SER A 87 -5.97 -5.02 12.38
CA SER A 87 -5.47 -4.02 11.44
C SER A 87 -4.47 -4.63 10.44
N LEU A 88 -4.43 -4.09 9.22
CA LEU A 88 -3.44 -4.48 8.20
C LEU A 88 -1.99 -4.28 8.67
N ARG A 89 -1.76 -3.33 9.58
CA ARG A 89 -0.43 -3.07 10.17
C ARG A 89 -0.03 -4.20 11.11
N ARG A 90 -0.97 -4.70 11.92
CA ARG A 90 -0.73 -5.87 12.78
C ARG A 90 -0.51 -7.13 11.95
N LEU A 91 -1.31 -7.35 10.90
CA LEU A 91 -1.09 -8.45 9.96
C LEU A 91 0.31 -8.37 9.32
N SER A 92 0.74 -7.18 8.93
CA SER A 92 2.08 -6.96 8.36
C SER A 92 3.19 -7.38 9.33
N GLN A 93 3.05 -7.06 10.62
CA GLN A 93 4.01 -7.47 11.65
C GLN A 93 3.98 -8.99 11.90
N GLU A 94 2.79 -9.61 11.91
CA GLU A 94 2.62 -11.05 12.15
C GLU A 94 3.10 -11.91 10.96
N THR A 95 3.03 -11.39 9.74
CA THR A 95 3.35 -12.13 8.50
C THR A 95 4.71 -11.79 7.92
N GLY A 96 5.34 -10.69 8.36
CA GLY A 96 6.55 -10.15 7.74
C GLY A 96 6.31 -9.49 6.37
N VAL A 97 5.08 -9.50 5.85
CA VAL A 97 4.71 -8.92 4.57
C VAL A 97 4.44 -7.43 4.73
N SER A 98 4.83 -6.59 3.76
CA SER A 98 4.55 -5.15 3.82
C SER A 98 3.04 -4.83 3.88
N LYS A 99 2.66 -3.80 4.65
CA LYS A 99 1.27 -3.30 4.76
C LYS A 99 0.61 -3.09 3.38
N SER A 100 1.35 -2.55 2.41
CA SER A 100 0.84 -2.28 1.06
C SER A 100 0.49 -3.57 0.30
N SER A 101 1.25 -4.65 0.52
CA SER A 101 0.90 -5.97 -0.01
C SER A 101 -0.35 -6.50 0.65
N CYS A 102 -0.43 -6.48 1.98
CA CYS A 102 -1.62 -6.88 2.73
C CYS A 102 -2.89 -6.14 2.22
N GLN A 103 -2.77 -4.84 1.92
CA GLN A 103 -3.86 -4.05 1.35
C GLN A 103 -4.26 -4.51 -0.06
N ARG A 104 -3.29 -4.83 -0.93
CA ARG A 104 -3.59 -5.37 -2.27
C ARG A 104 -4.25 -6.75 -2.19
N VAL A 105 -3.78 -7.59 -1.27
CA VAL A 105 -4.37 -8.91 -0.96
C VAL A 105 -5.85 -8.75 -0.55
N ALA A 106 -6.13 -7.88 0.41
CA ALA A 106 -7.50 -7.61 0.87
C ALA A 106 -8.41 -7.11 -0.27
N LYS A 107 -7.91 -6.20 -1.13
CA LYS A 107 -8.65 -5.73 -2.32
C LYS A 107 -8.92 -6.86 -3.32
N LYS A 108 -7.94 -7.72 -3.60
CA LYS A 108 -8.10 -8.88 -4.50
C LYS A 108 -9.14 -9.87 -3.97
N ALA A 109 -9.21 -10.03 -2.65
CA ALA A 109 -10.20 -10.85 -1.96
C ALA A 109 -11.59 -10.18 -1.80
N LYS A 110 -11.76 -8.95 -2.32
CA LYS A 110 -12.98 -8.13 -2.18
C LYS A 110 -13.38 -7.90 -0.72
N LEU A 111 -12.40 -7.77 0.17
CA LEU A 111 -12.64 -7.40 1.57
C LEU A 111 -12.69 -5.88 1.71
N HIS A 112 -13.75 -5.42 2.34
CA HIS A 112 -13.99 -4.02 2.65
C HIS A 112 -13.89 -3.80 4.15
N ALA A 113 -13.34 -2.66 4.55
CA ALA A 113 -13.22 -2.28 5.95
C ALA A 113 -14.49 -1.52 6.39
N TYR A 114 -15.39 -2.20 7.08
CA TYR A 114 -16.60 -1.61 7.64
C TYR A 114 -16.32 -1.08 9.04
N ARG A 115 -16.70 0.18 9.31
CA ARG A 115 -16.67 0.72 10.68
C ARG A 115 -17.90 0.20 11.42
N TYR A 116 -17.69 -0.47 12.54
CA TYR A 116 -18.78 -0.86 13.43
C TYR A 116 -18.96 0.20 14.52
N THR A 117 -20.17 0.28 15.06
CA THR A 117 -20.49 1.23 16.13
C THR A 117 -20.21 0.57 17.46
N VAL A 118 -19.40 1.22 18.29
CA VAL A 118 -19.24 0.88 19.71
C VAL A 118 -20.16 1.81 20.48
N VAL A 119 -21.06 1.24 21.27
CA VAL A 119 -21.99 2.00 22.12
C VAL A 119 -21.62 1.75 23.58
N HIS A 120 -21.63 2.81 24.38
CA HIS A 120 -21.46 2.73 25.83
C HIS A 120 -22.80 2.99 26.53
N GLU A 121 -23.11 2.20 27.55
CA GLU A 121 -24.22 2.47 28.47
C GLU A 121 -23.84 3.67 29.37
N LEU A 122 -24.60 4.77 29.30
CA LEU A 122 -24.33 6.00 30.07
C LEU A 122 -25.00 5.92 31.45
N LYS A 123 -24.21 5.95 32.52
CA LYS A 123 -24.69 5.94 33.93
C LYS A 123 -24.44 7.30 34.58
N GLU A 124 -25.30 7.71 35.52
CA GLU A 124 -25.17 9.02 36.18
C GLU A 124 -23.85 9.22 36.93
N THR A 125 -23.19 8.12 37.33
CA THR A 125 -21.86 8.10 37.96
C THR A 125 -20.72 8.55 37.05
N ASP A 126 -20.95 8.66 35.74
CA ASP A 126 -19.89 8.83 34.74
C ASP A 126 -19.41 10.29 34.63
N LYS A 127 -20.24 11.25 35.04
CA LYS A 127 -19.90 12.67 35.05
C LYS A 127 -18.66 12.98 35.90
N VAL A 128 -18.40 12.17 36.93
CA VAL A 128 -17.31 12.38 37.91
C VAL A 128 -15.97 11.76 37.44
N LYS A 129 -15.96 10.83 36.48
CA LYS A 129 -14.79 9.99 36.14
C LYS A 129 -13.96 10.46 34.94
N ARG A 130 -14.02 11.75 34.57
CA ARG A 130 -13.33 12.30 33.38
C ARG A 130 -11.79 12.43 33.50
N ALA A 131 -11.20 12.22 34.68
CA ALA A 131 -9.76 12.39 34.92
C ALA A 131 -8.93 11.07 34.96
N TRP A 132 -9.48 9.95 34.48
CA TRP A 132 -8.86 8.62 34.64
C TRP A 132 -8.30 8.06 33.33
N PHE A 133 -7.09 7.47 33.36
CA PHE A 133 -6.46 6.83 32.20
C PHE A 133 -6.82 5.35 32.13
N HIS A 134 -7.17 4.84 30.95
CA HIS A 134 -7.58 3.45 30.76
C HIS A 134 -6.37 2.50 30.62
N LEU A 135 -6.33 1.42 31.40
CA LEU A 135 -5.30 0.37 31.34
C LEU A 135 -5.41 -0.54 30.13
N SER A 136 -6.60 -0.63 29.53
CA SER A 136 -6.90 -1.57 28.45
C SER A 136 -6.25 -1.21 27.11
N GLY A 137 -5.38 -0.20 27.07
CA GLY A 137 -4.73 0.27 25.85
C GLY A 137 -5.78 0.71 24.83
N TYR A 138 -6.29 1.93 25.02
CA TYR A 138 -7.26 2.63 24.15
C TYR A 138 -7.52 1.91 22.82
N ILE A 139 -8.71 1.29 22.67
CA ILE A 139 -9.15 0.87 21.35
C ILE A 139 -9.30 2.18 20.58
N ASN A 140 -8.31 2.47 19.73
CA ASN A 140 -8.39 3.62 18.84
C ASN A 140 -9.71 3.49 18.07
N ASP A 141 -10.62 4.46 18.19
CA ASP A 141 -11.90 4.46 17.45
C ASP A 141 -11.70 4.33 15.92
N GLN A 142 -10.51 4.69 15.43
CA GLN A 142 -10.11 4.50 14.03
C GLN A 142 -9.84 3.02 13.66
N ASN A 143 -9.59 2.17 14.67
CA ASN A 143 -9.37 0.72 14.55
C ASN A 143 -10.65 -0.10 14.77
N SER A 144 -11.81 0.51 15.06
CA SER A 144 -13.11 -0.18 15.13
C SER A 144 -13.62 -0.53 13.73
N ARG A 145 -12.83 -1.34 13.01
CA ARG A 145 -13.11 -1.76 11.63
C ARG A 145 -13.04 -3.26 11.52
N VAL A 146 -13.97 -3.83 10.77
CA VAL A 146 -14.04 -5.24 10.43
C VAL A 146 -13.84 -5.39 8.93
N TRP A 147 -12.95 -6.29 8.53
CA TRP A 147 -12.74 -6.67 7.13
C TRP A 147 -13.71 -7.78 6.74
N ALA A 148 -14.68 -7.47 5.88
CA ALA A 148 -15.69 -8.41 5.40
C ALA A 148 -16.03 -8.15 3.93
N ARG A 149 -16.63 -9.14 3.24
CA ARG A 149 -17.13 -8.95 1.86
C ARG A 149 -18.42 -8.14 1.83
N GLU A 150 -19.24 -8.30 2.86
CA GLU A 150 -20.52 -7.61 3.04
C GLU A 150 -20.52 -6.93 4.41
N ASN A 151 -21.36 -5.91 4.57
CA ASN A 151 -21.45 -5.17 5.82
C ASN A 151 -22.08 -6.07 6.89
N PRO A 152 -21.37 -6.43 7.98
CA PRO A 152 -21.92 -7.34 8.98
C PRO A 152 -22.89 -6.63 9.96
N HIS A 153 -23.12 -5.31 9.81
CA HIS A 153 -24.01 -4.52 10.68
C HIS A 153 -23.77 -4.72 12.19
N MET A 154 -22.51 -4.96 12.55
CA MET A 154 -22.14 -5.26 13.93
C MET A 154 -22.29 -4.03 14.81
N ILE A 155 -22.89 -4.24 15.98
CA ILE A 155 -22.87 -3.32 17.11
C ILE A 155 -22.11 -4.05 18.22
N HIS A 156 -21.08 -3.40 18.76
CA HIS A 156 -20.29 -3.98 19.86
C HIS A 156 -20.60 -3.21 21.14
N GLU A 157 -21.07 -3.93 22.16
CA GLU A 157 -21.32 -3.40 23.48
C GLU A 157 -20.09 -3.63 24.35
N GLU A 158 -19.46 -2.55 24.81
CA GLU A 158 -18.33 -2.64 25.74
C GLU A 158 -18.70 -2.10 27.12
N PRO A 159 -18.27 -2.79 28.19
CA PRO A 159 -18.42 -2.27 29.53
C PRO A 159 -17.63 -0.97 29.65
N LEU A 160 -18.33 0.12 30.00
CA LEU A 160 -17.75 1.47 30.07
C LEU A 160 -16.61 1.59 31.11
N HIS A 161 -16.52 0.67 32.07
CA HIS A 161 -15.50 0.65 33.12
C HIS A 161 -14.42 -0.40 32.83
N SER A 162 -13.65 -0.23 31.75
CA SER A 162 -12.36 -0.92 31.68
C SER A 162 -11.46 -0.45 32.83
N ALA A 163 -10.59 -1.32 33.34
CA ALA A 163 -9.70 -0.96 34.45
C ALA A 163 -8.97 0.35 34.15
N LYS A 164 -8.96 1.28 35.10
CA LYS A 164 -8.34 2.61 34.94
C LYS A 164 -7.31 2.83 36.03
N ILE A 165 -6.23 3.54 35.70
CA ILE A 165 -5.27 4.05 36.68
C ILE A 165 -5.46 5.56 36.77
N GLY A 166 -5.57 6.05 38.00
CA GLY A 166 -5.45 7.47 38.32
C GLY A 166 -3.98 7.77 38.50
N VAL A 167 -3.40 8.58 37.62
CA VAL A 167 -2.03 9.08 37.79
C VAL A 167 -2.14 10.43 38.46
N TRP A 168 -1.63 10.53 39.70
CA TRP A 168 -1.48 11.80 40.39
C TRP A 168 -0.09 12.34 40.09
N CYS A 169 -0.02 13.49 39.41
CA CYS A 169 1.23 14.20 39.19
C CYS A 169 1.25 15.41 40.14
N ALA A 170 2.07 15.36 41.17
CA ALA A 170 2.35 16.52 42.02
C ALA A 170 3.52 17.29 41.40
N ILE A 171 3.26 18.51 40.92
CA ILE A 171 4.34 19.43 40.54
C ILE A 171 4.85 20.08 41.83
N SER A 172 5.97 19.59 42.33
CA SER A 172 6.69 20.20 43.46
C SER A 172 7.69 21.24 42.93
N PRO A 173 7.90 22.39 43.60
CA PRO A 173 8.98 23.32 43.27
C PRO A 173 10.39 22.76 43.58
N ILE A 174 10.48 21.53 44.08
CA ILE A 174 11.71 20.84 44.43
C ILE A 174 12.26 20.11 43.21
N PHE A 175 13.45 20.53 42.76
CA PHE A 175 14.17 19.88 41.67
C PHE A 175 15.18 18.86 42.24
N PHE A 176 15.14 17.63 41.74
CA PHE A 176 16.11 16.59 42.10
C PHE A 176 17.15 16.44 40.98
N ASN A 177 18.42 16.38 41.35
CA ASN A 177 19.53 16.13 40.41
C ASN A 177 19.85 14.64 40.24
N THR A 178 19.07 13.76 40.87
CA THR A 178 19.22 12.31 40.85
C THR A 178 17.91 11.63 40.47
N THR A 179 17.98 10.39 40.02
CA THR A 179 16.79 9.58 39.75
C THR A 179 16.13 9.21 41.08
N VAL A 180 14.91 9.69 41.30
CA VAL A 180 14.17 9.42 42.53
C VAL A 180 13.64 7.99 42.50
N ALA A 181 14.06 7.17 43.47
CA ALA A 181 13.58 5.80 43.63
C ALA A 181 12.26 5.76 44.42
N THR A 182 11.54 4.64 44.34
CA THR A 182 10.20 4.48 44.95
C THR A 182 10.19 4.78 46.46
N ASN A 183 11.27 4.44 47.17
CA ASN A 183 11.38 4.65 48.62
C ASN A 183 11.50 6.14 48.97
N GLU A 184 12.26 6.90 48.18
CA GLU A 184 12.44 8.35 48.34
C GLU A 184 11.14 9.11 48.05
N TYR A 185 10.34 8.62 47.11
CA TYR A 185 9.00 9.14 46.83
C TYR A 185 8.03 8.98 48.01
N LEU A 186 8.08 7.85 48.72
CA LEU A 186 7.23 7.59 49.88
C LEU A 186 7.59 8.49 51.06
N GLU A 187 8.89 8.77 51.26
CA GLU A 187 9.34 9.70 52.30
C GLU A 187 8.86 11.13 52.03
N ILE A 188 8.94 11.61 50.78
CA ILE A 188 8.44 12.93 50.39
C ILE A 188 6.92 13.06 50.61
N PHE A 189 6.15 12.01 50.29
CA PHE A 189 4.70 12.01 50.49
C PHE A 189 4.32 12.10 51.97
N ASN A 190 5.11 11.51 52.87
CA ASN A 190 4.87 11.54 54.32
C ASN A 190 5.37 12.82 55.01
N MET A 191 6.14 13.67 54.31
CA MET A 191 6.63 14.96 54.81
C MET A 191 5.71 16.16 54.45
N LEU A 192 4.64 15.92 53.69
CA LEU A 192 3.57 16.87 53.38
C LEU A 192 2.34 16.60 54.26
#